data_AF-A0ABD5QKD1-F1
#
_entry.id   AF-A0ABD5QKD1-F1
#
_cell.length_a   1.000
_cell.length_b   1.000
_cell.length_c   1.000
_cell.angle_alpha   90.00
_cell.angle_beta   90.00
_cell.angle_gamma   90.00
#
_symmetry.space_group_name_H-M   'P 1'
#
loop_
_entity.id
_entity.type
_entity.pdbx_description
1 polymer ?
#
loop_
_entity_poly.entity_id
_entity_poly.type
_entity_poly.pdbx_seq_one_letter_code
_entity_poly.pdbx_strand_id
1 'polypeptide(L)'
;MSPECDDCGQEFTTLSRLRLHDCPGGQRSEATDDPTTDELPTDTTDESAGSPASDSGLDRQELDRQELEREHPDVVGDLPDLIDDARAGDLSAISRAIAEYERVLTTVSRGDAPGGDDLHHDLLFAYYEPLADGLDAAAETGGWEILLEFADAYDPHEQNEFPEVGHVIANAIGRSVIRTRRSEGVDAIPADALAFLGAIPEYVDEFHVAYEESYTYGWGIDHPDHSVADHPLALAQDEPLFVKVTLNTAFYVDQHAALDVFETLVTDEAISGTHTRFGREIDRTELYFQAVADLETEQLLGPHAPPYWDEDDDLPRVVDVDPDVKQRIQDLALETGVADSVSADWSLRDLDSSLLSGILDEMSDSRDGS
;
A
#
# COMPACT_ATOMS: atom_id res chain seq x y z
N MET A 1 -25.69 21.68 -1.98
CA MET A 1 -26.88 20.95 -2.43
C MET A 1 -26.52 19.49 -2.34
N SER A 2 -27.37 18.65 -1.75
CA SER A 2 -27.09 17.22 -1.68
C SER A 2 -27.15 16.63 -3.11
N PRO A 3 -26.15 15.85 -3.55
CA PRO A 3 -26.23 15.12 -4.81
C PRO A 3 -27.41 14.14 -4.83
N GLU A 4 -28.02 13.91 -6.00
CA GLU A 4 -29.22 13.07 -6.18
C GLU A 4 -29.01 12.10 -7.38
N CYS A 5 -29.40 10.80 -7.29
CA CYS A 5 -29.40 9.88 -8.44
C CYS A 5 -30.46 10.37 -9.42
N ASP A 6 -30.05 10.78 -10.63
CA ASP A 6 -30.98 11.23 -11.68
C ASP A 6 -32.00 10.12 -12.05
N ASP A 7 -31.65 8.85 -11.81
CA ASP A 7 -32.50 7.69 -12.15
C ASP A 7 -33.50 7.29 -11.06
N CYS A 8 -33.14 7.33 -9.76
CA CYS A 8 -34.06 6.94 -8.66
C CYS A 8 -34.48 8.06 -7.72
N GLY A 9 -33.87 9.25 -7.81
CA GLY A 9 -34.14 10.39 -6.95
C GLY A 9 -33.64 10.25 -5.51
N GLN A 10 -32.72 9.31 -5.23
CA GLN A 10 -32.13 9.18 -3.90
C GLN A 10 -31.10 10.28 -3.68
N GLU A 11 -31.19 10.99 -2.55
CA GLU A 11 -30.22 12.00 -2.13
C GLU A 11 -29.05 11.36 -1.36
N PHE A 12 -27.85 11.88 -1.59
CA PHE A 12 -26.61 11.42 -0.96
C PHE A 12 -25.90 12.56 -0.24
N THR A 13 -25.12 12.21 0.77
CA THR A 13 -24.34 13.19 1.54
C THR A 13 -23.11 13.68 0.79
N THR A 14 -22.60 12.88 -0.15
CA THR A 14 -21.33 13.06 -0.85
C THR A 14 -21.45 12.64 -2.33
N LEU A 15 -20.58 13.17 -3.19
CA LEU A 15 -20.58 12.83 -4.61
C LEU A 15 -20.06 11.41 -4.83
N SER A 16 -19.07 10.98 -4.04
CA SER A 16 -18.53 9.61 -4.12
C SER A 16 -19.61 8.58 -3.79
N ARG A 17 -20.43 8.80 -2.75
CA ARG A 17 -21.56 7.90 -2.42
C ARG A 17 -22.67 7.88 -3.47
N LEU A 18 -22.96 9.02 -4.09
CA LEU A 18 -23.90 9.04 -5.21
C LEU A 18 -23.40 8.13 -6.35
N ARG A 19 -22.10 8.10 -6.61
CA ARG A 19 -21.54 7.38 -7.77
C ARG A 19 -21.38 5.88 -7.52
N LEU A 20 -21.22 5.47 -6.27
CA LEU A 20 -21.30 4.07 -5.86
C LEU A 20 -22.73 3.51 -5.82
N HIS A 21 -23.75 4.35 -6.06
CA HIS A 21 -25.13 3.92 -5.96
C HIS A 21 -25.57 3.08 -7.15
N ASP A 22 -25.76 1.78 -6.91
CA ASP A 22 -26.50 0.90 -7.82
C ASP A 22 -28.01 1.20 -7.72
N CYS A 23 -28.50 1.97 -8.69
CA CYS A 23 -29.89 2.40 -8.79
C CYS A 23 -30.80 1.14 -9.04
N PRO A 24 -31.75 0.78 -8.15
CA PRO A 24 -32.48 -0.50 -8.18
C PRO A 24 -33.50 -0.53 -9.34
N GLY A 25 -33.01 -0.94 -10.51
CA GLY A 25 -33.73 -0.89 -11.77
C GLY A 25 -32.85 -1.09 -13.00
N GLY A 26 -31.52 -0.94 -12.86
CA GLY A 26 -30.55 -1.44 -13.83
C GLY A 26 -30.58 -2.97 -13.85
N GLN A 27 -30.87 -3.57 -15.00
CA GLN A 27 -30.91 -5.02 -15.16
C GLN A 27 -29.51 -5.62 -14.96
N ARG A 28 -29.21 -6.05 -13.74
CA ARG A 28 -28.16 -7.06 -13.49
C ARG A 28 -28.69 -8.37 -14.05
N SER A 29 -28.08 -8.86 -15.13
CA SER A 29 -28.43 -10.18 -15.66
C SER A 29 -27.95 -11.24 -14.67
N GLU A 30 -28.89 -11.88 -13.96
CA GLU A 30 -28.61 -13.04 -13.13
C GLU A 30 -28.06 -14.17 -14.01
N ALA A 31 -26.74 -14.42 -13.94
CA ALA A 31 -26.14 -15.64 -14.44
C ALA A 31 -26.10 -16.67 -13.30
N THR A 32 -26.69 -17.82 -13.61
CA THR A 32 -26.86 -19.01 -12.77
C THR A 32 -25.54 -19.63 -12.32
N ASP A 33 -25.42 -19.88 -11.00
CA ASP A 33 -24.42 -20.74 -10.37
C ASP A 33 -24.42 -22.17 -10.92
N ASP A 34 -23.24 -22.71 -11.27
CA ASP A 34 -22.95 -24.15 -11.28
C ASP A 34 -21.48 -24.36 -10.85
N PRO A 35 -21.17 -25.26 -9.89
CA PRO A 35 -19.83 -25.39 -9.35
C PRO A 35 -19.03 -26.44 -10.12
N THR A 36 -17.86 -26.06 -10.60
CA THR A 36 -16.86 -27.05 -11.05
C THR A 36 -15.49 -26.72 -10.48
N THR A 37 -15.06 -27.56 -9.55
CA THR A 37 -13.67 -27.80 -9.15
C THR A 37 -12.83 -28.26 -10.34
N ASP A 38 -11.65 -27.67 -10.56
CA ASP A 38 -10.41 -28.42 -10.81
C ASP A 38 -9.15 -27.51 -10.82
N GLU A 39 -8.23 -27.89 -9.92
CA GLU A 39 -6.76 -27.90 -9.96
C GLU A 39 -5.93 -26.76 -10.62
N LEU A 40 -5.16 -26.07 -9.76
CA LEU A 40 -3.99 -25.24 -10.05
C LEU A 40 -2.89 -25.99 -10.84
N PRO A 41 -2.18 -25.27 -11.73
CA PRO A 41 -0.76 -25.48 -11.95
C PRO A 41 0.07 -24.28 -11.45
N THR A 42 1.02 -24.58 -10.58
CA THR A 42 2.16 -23.77 -10.15
C THR A 42 3.24 -23.64 -11.23
N ASP A 43 4.05 -22.57 -11.08
CA ASP A 43 5.33 -22.21 -11.73
C ASP A 43 5.30 -21.50 -13.09
N THR A 44 5.62 -20.19 -13.08
CA THR A 44 6.86 -19.56 -13.62
C THR A 44 6.91 -18.08 -13.22
N THR A 45 7.73 -17.68 -12.23
CA THR A 45 9.02 -16.96 -12.36
C THR A 45 9.02 -15.60 -13.06
N ASP A 46 9.19 -14.56 -12.24
CA ASP A 46 10.20 -13.49 -12.34
C ASP A 46 10.09 -12.49 -13.51
N GLU A 47 9.45 -11.35 -13.25
CA GLU A 47 10.03 -10.06 -13.59
C GLU A 47 9.97 -9.14 -12.35
N SER A 48 11.15 -8.88 -11.79
CA SER A 48 11.39 -7.84 -10.79
C SER A 48 10.72 -6.52 -11.20
N ALA A 49 9.82 -6.03 -10.34
CA ALA A 49 9.40 -4.64 -10.31
C ALA A 49 10.61 -3.77 -9.92
N GLY A 50 11.46 -3.48 -10.90
CA GLY A 50 12.52 -2.49 -10.77
C GLY A 50 11.92 -1.10 -10.99
N SER A 51 12.03 -0.23 -9.98
CA SER A 51 11.79 1.21 -10.14
C SER A 51 12.59 1.74 -11.33
N PRO A 52 11.97 2.42 -12.31
CA PRO A 52 12.72 3.22 -13.26
C PRO A 52 12.52 4.70 -12.91
N ALA A 53 13.46 5.25 -12.14
CA ALA A 53 13.62 6.70 -12.15
C ALA A 53 14.14 7.16 -13.53
N SER A 54 13.55 8.25 -14.01
CA SER A 54 14.02 9.21 -15.06
C SER A 54 13.32 9.14 -16.43
N ASP A 55 12.34 10.03 -16.61
CA ASP A 55 11.95 10.75 -17.85
C ASP A 55 11.48 9.92 -19.06
N SER A 56 11.48 8.59 -18.96
CA SER A 56 11.09 7.65 -20.04
C SER A 56 9.85 6.83 -19.70
N GLY A 57 9.37 6.90 -18.44
CA GLY A 57 8.24 6.13 -17.92
C GLY A 57 6.89 6.70 -18.33
N LEU A 58 6.73 8.02 -18.29
CA LEU A 58 5.49 8.71 -18.68
C LEU A 58 5.15 8.46 -20.16
N ASP A 59 6.15 8.54 -21.05
CA ASP A 59 5.96 8.24 -22.47
C ASP A 59 5.57 6.78 -22.70
N ARG A 60 6.07 5.84 -21.88
CA ARG A 60 5.72 4.42 -22.00
C ARG A 60 4.32 4.12 -21.48
N GLN A 61 3.96 4.64 -20.31
CA GLN A 61 2.64 4.48 -19.72
C GLN A 61 1.55 5.15 -20.58
N GLU A 62 1.84 6.29 -21.20
CA GLU A 62 0.92 6.92 -22.15
C GLU A 62 0.74 6.08 -23.42
N LEU A 63 1.79 5.42 -23.91
CA LEU A 63 1.71 4.46 -25.02
C LEU A 63 0.90 3.21 -24.64
N ASP A 64 1.12 2.67 -23.44
CA ASP A 64 0.38 1.51 -22.92
C ASP A 64 -1.11 1.84 -22.79
N ARG A 65 -1.45 3.03 -22.28
CA ARG A 65 -2.84 3.53 -22.23
C ARG A 65 -3.46 3.66 -23.62
N GLN A 66 -2.77 4.28 -24.58
CA GLN A 66 -3.24 4.40 -25.97
C GLN A 66 -3.44 3.03 -26.65
N GLU A 67 -2.62 2.03 -26.30
CA GLU A 67 -2.77 0.66 -26.77
C GLU A 67 -4.04 0.02 -26.19
N LEU A 68 -4.27 0.16 -24.87
CA LEU A 68 -5.49 -0.34 -24.21
C LEU A 68 -6.76 0.31 -24.77
N GLU A 69 -6.75 1.62 -25.01
CA GLU A 69 -7.85 2.34 -25.66
C GLU A 69 -8.15 1.80 -27.07
N ARG A 70 -7.11 1.42 -27.82
CA ARG A 70 -7.24 0.89 -29.18
C ARG A 70 -7.74 -0.56 -29.18
N GLU A 71 -7.27 -1.38 -28.25
CA GLU A 71 -7.56 -2.82 -28.20
C GLU A 71 -8.86 -3.14 -27.47
N HIS A 72 -9.18 -2.36 -26.45
CA HIS A 72 -10.31 -2.58 -25.54
C HIS A 72 -11.20 -1.32 -25.37
N PRO A 73 -11.64 -0.65 -26.46
CA PRO A 73 -12.40 0.60 -26.36
C PRO A 73 -13.73 0.44 -25.60
N ASP A 74 -14.38 -0.71 -25.74
CA ASP A 74 -15.66 -0.99 -25.07
C ASP A 74 -15.50 -1.22 -23.56
N VAL A 75 -14.30 -1.63 -23.11
CA VAL A 75 -13.98 -1.83 -21.69
C VAL A 75 -13.56 -0.50 -21.08
N VAL A 76 -12.57 0.17 -21.70
CA VAL A 76 -11.98 1.44 -21.24
C VAL A 76 -13.02 2.57 -21.19
N GLY A 77 -13.96 2.61 -22.13
CA GLY A 77 -15.03 3.60 -22.12
C GLY A 77 -14.52 5.05 -22.15
N ASP A 78 -15.09 5.89 -21.29
CA ASP A 78 -14.81 7.34 -21.21
C ASP A 78 -13.61 7.66 -20.28
N LEU A 79 -12.92 6.65 -19.75
CA LEU A 79 -11.85 6.82 -18.77
C LEU A 79 -10.70 7.76 -19.24
N PRO A 80 -10.24 7.72 -20.51
CA PRO A 80 -9.19 8.63 -21.00
C PRO A 80 -9.58 10.10 -20.92
N ASP A 81 -10.79 10.44 -21.39
CA ASP A 81 -11.33 11.80 -21.38
C ASP A 81 -11.51 12.30 -19.93
N LEU A 82 -11.99 11.42 -19.05
CA LEU A 82 -12.19 11.74 -17.62
C LEU A 82 -10.86 12.00 -16.89
N ILE A 83 -9.80 11.29 -17.24
CA ILE A 83 -8.48 11.44 -16.61
C ILE A 83 -7.80 12.73 -17.06
N ASP A 84 -7.92 13.09 -18.33
CA ASP A 84 -7.38 14.36 -18.82
C ASP A 84 -8.04 15.57 -18.12
N ASP A 85 -9.34 15.49 -17.84
CA ASP A 85 -10.06 16.48 -17.02
C ASP A 85 -9.65 16.42 -15.53
N ALA A 86 -9.43 15.22 -14.98
CA ALA A 86 -9.08 15.02 -13.57
C ALA A 86 -7.67 15.52 -13.21
N ARG A 87 -6.71 15.44 -14.13
CA ARG A 87 -5.32 15.91 -13.95
C ARG A 87 -5.20 17.39 -13.57
N ALA A 88 -6.25 18.19 -13.80
CA ALA A 88 -6.28 19.60 -13.37
C ALA A 88 -6.66 19.79 -11.89
N GLY A 89 -6.89 18.71 -11.12
CA GLY A 89 -7.35 18.78 -9.73
C GLY A 89 -8.82 19.18 -9.58
N ASP A 90 -9.63 19.06 -10.64
CA ASP A 90 -11.08 19.27 -10.56
C ASP A 90 -11.74 18.12 -9.82
N LEU A 91 -12.21 18.39 -8.60
CA LEU A 91 -12.87 17.41 -7.73
C LEU A 91 -14.04 16.69 -8.43
N SER A 92 -14.82 17.39 -9.27
CA SER A 92 -15.92 16.74 -9.96
C SER A 92 -15.42 15.74 -11.00
N ALA A 93 -14.33 16.07 -11.70
CA ALA A 93 -13.72 15.22 -12.71
C ALA A 93 -13.01 14.01 -12.09
N ILE A 94 -12.19 14.22 -11.05
CA ILE A 94 -11.51 13.11 -10.35
C ILE A 94 -12.50 12.12 -9.74
N SER A 95 -13.56 12.59 -9.10
CA SER A 95 -14.59 11.69 -8.58
C SER A 95 -15.29 10.91 -9.71
N ARG A 96 -15.29 11.38 -10.98
CA ARG A 96 -15.94 10.67 -12.10
C ARG A 96 -14.97 9.64 -12.65
N ALA A 97 -13.72 10.03 -12.80
CA ALA A 97 -12.63 9.17 -13.23
C ALA A 97 -12.45 7.99 -12.26
N ILE A 98 -12.44 8.22 -10.94
CA ILE A 98 -12.37 7.16 -9.91
C ILE A 98 -13.55 6.18 -10.02
N ALA A 99 -14.78 6.68 -10.16
CA ALA A 99 -15.95 5.83 -10.27
C ALA A 99 -15.97 5.01 -11.58
N GLU A 100 -15.54 5.61 -12.69
CA GLU A 100 -15.42 4.90 -13.97
C GLU A 100 -14.29 3.88 -13.94
N TYR A 101 -13.16 4.20 -13.31
CA TYR A 101 -12.04 3.28 -13.15
C TYR A 101 -12.40 2.07 -12.28
N GLU A 102 -13.08 2.28 -11.14
CA GLU A 102 -13.67 1.20 -10.34
C GLU A 102 -14.54 0.29 -11.22
N ARG A 103 -15.50 0.88 -11.95
CA ARG A 103 -16.40 0.14 -12.84
C ARG A 103 -15.63 -0.70 -13.86
N VAL A 104 -14.59 -0.14 -14.48
CA VAL A 104 -13.75 -0.81 -15.47
C VAL A 104 -13.05 -2.02 -14.84
N LEU A 105 -12.34 -1.83 -13.72
CA LEU A 105 -11.64 -2.91 -13.03
C LEU A 105 -12.59 -4.01 -12.57
N THR A 106 -13.70 -3.65 -11.93
CA THR A 106 -14.74 -4.59 -11.49
C THR A 106 -15.32 -5.40 -12.66
N THR A 107 -15.48 -4.78 -13.84
CA THR A 107 -16.00 -5.48 -15.02
C THR A 107 -15.03 -6.56 -15.49
N VAL A 108 -13.72 -6.28 -15.46
CA VAL A 108 -12.71 -7.25 -15.87
C VAL A 108 -12.54 -8.34 -14.81
N SER A 109 -12.47 -7.98 -13.52
CA SER A 109 -12.28 -8.95 -12.43
C SER A 109 -13.44 -9.94 -12.29
N ARG A 110 -14.68 -9.51 -12.59
CA ARG A 110 -15.86 -10.39 -12.62
C ARG A 110 -15.94 -11.28 -13.88
N GLY A 111 -15.06 -11.08 -14.85
CA GLY A 111 -15.07 -11.82 -16.12
C GLY A 111 -16.16 -11.35 -17.09
N ASP A 112 -16.72 -10.16 -16.88
CA ASP A 112 -17.73 -9.55 -17.76
C ASP A 112 -17.10 -8.91 -19.02
N ALA A 113 -15.76 -8.86 -19.08
CA ALA A 113 -14.96 -8.41 -20.22
C ALA A 113 -13.91 -9.45 -20.66
N PRO A 114 -13.54 -9.50 -21.95
CA PRO A 114 -12.46 -10.36 -22.43
C PRO A 114 -11.09 -9.81 -21.98
N GLY A 115 -10.15 -10.69 -21.62
CA GLY A 115 -8.78 -10.31 -21.26
C GLY A 115 -8.29 -10.90 -19.95
N GLY A 116 -9.22 -11.16 -19.00
CA GLY A 116 -8.89 -11.79 -17.72
C GLY A 116 -7.86 -10.99 -16.92
N ASP A 117 -7.05 -11.70 -16.14
CA ASP A 117 -6.08 -11.11 -15.20
C ASP A 117 -5.02 -10.24 -15.89
N ASP A 118 -4.57 -10.61 -17.10
CA ASP A 118 -3.59 -9.81 -17.87
C ASP A 118 -4.15 -8.42 -18.18
N LEU A 119 -5.39 -8.34 -18.69
CA LEU A 119 -6.04 -7.05 -18.99
C LEU A 119 -6.34 -6.27 -17.71
N HIS A 120 -6.73 -6.95 -16.62
CA HIS A 120 -6.96 -6.29 -15.34
C HIS A 120 -5.68 -5.63 -14.85
N HIS A 121 -4.56 -6.35 -14.88
CA HIS A 121 -3.24 -5.84 -14.53
C HIS A 121 -2.83 -4.63 -15.39
N ASP A 122 -2.98 -4.72 -16.72
CA ASP A 122 -2.62 -3.64 -17.63
C ASP A 122 -3.47 -2.38 -17.38
N LEU A 123 -4.79 -2.54 -17.19
CA LEU A 123 -5.69 -1.43 -16.85
C LEU A 123 -5.37 -0.85 -15.47
N LEU A 124 -5.01 -1.69 -14.50
CA LEU A 124 -4.64 -1.25 -13.17
C LEU A 124 -3.46 -0.27 -13.27
N PHE A 125 -2.35 -0.69 -13.87
CA PHE A 125 -1.13 0.14 -13.91
C PHE A 125 -1.19 1.31 -14.90
N ALA A 126 -1.96 1.22 -15.97
CA ALA A 126 -2.08 2.32 -16.96
C ALA A 126 -2.75 3.57 -16.38
N TYR A 127 -3.64 3.39 -15.40
CA TYR A 127 -4.47 4.48 -14.86
C TYR A 127 -4.20 4.80 -13.39
N TYR A 128 -3.41 3.98 -12.70
CA TYR A 128 -3.09 4.16 -11.29
C TYR A 128 -2.44 5.52 -10.98
N GLU A 129 -1.25 5.77 -11.52
CA GLU A 129 -0.47 6.99 -11.25
C GLU A 129 -1.25 8.27 -11.57
N PRO A 130 -1.85 8.45 -12.77
CA PRO A 130 -2.60 9.66 -13.09
C PRO A 130 -3.78 9.94 -12.14
N LEU A 131 -4.45 8.90 -11.64
CA LEU A 131 -5.56 9.04 -10.70
C LEU A 131 -5.07 9.35 -9.30
N ALA A 132 -3.98 8.71 -8.85
CA ALA A 132 -3.34 9.01 -7.58
C ALA A 132 -2.89 10.48 -7.53
N ASP A 133 -2.21 10.96 -8.58
CA ASP A 133 -1.78 12.36 -8.71
C ASP A 133 -2.96 13.34 -8.75
N GLY A 134 -4.02 13.01 -9.51
CA GLY A 134 -5.21 13.85 -9.58
C GLY A 134 -5.94 13.97 -8.24
N LEU A 135 -6.05 12.87 -7.49
CA LEU A 135 -6.66 12.85 -6.16
C LEU A 135 -5.79 13.58 -5.13
N ASP A 136 -4.48 13.37 -5.18
CA ASP A 136 -3.49 14.05 -4.35
C ASP A 136 -3.52 15.58 -4.57
N ALA A 137 -3.51 16.03 -5.83
CA ALA A 137 -3.61 17.45 -6.18
C ALA A 137 -4.94 18.09 -5.72
N ALA A 138 -6.05 17.34 -5.82
CA ALA A 138 -7.33 17.79 -5.30
C ALA A 138 -7.27 17.95 -3.76
N ALA A 139 -6.69 16.97 -3.06
CA ALA A 139 -6.52 16.99 -1.61
C ALA A 139 -5.58 18.11 -1.13
N GLU A 140 -4.51 18.43 -1.86
CA GLU A 140 -3.65 19.57 -1.53
C GLU A 140 -4.40 20.91 -1.58
N THR A 141 -5.38 21.03 -2.49
CA THR A 141 -6.16 22.25 -2.65
C THR A 141 -7.34 22.30 -1.67
N GLY A 142 -8.03 21.18 -1.46
CA GLY A 142 -9.28 21.11 -0.68
C GLY A 142 -9.14 20.52 0.73
N GLY A 143 -7.96 20.01 1.09
CA GLY A 143 -7.65 19.42 2.39
C GLY A 143 -8.19 17.99 2.57
N TRP A 144 -8.02 17.49 3.80
CA TRP A 144 -8.38 16.13 4.21
C TRP A 144 -9.84 15.74 3.95
N GLU A 145 -10.78 16.70 3.96
CA GLU A 145 -12.21 16.40 3.73
C GLU A 145 -12.46 15.69 2.39
N ILE A 146 -11.64 15.96 1.36
CA ILE A 146 -11.72 15.26 0.08
C ILE A 146 -11.36 13.79 0.23
N LEU A 147 -10.18 13.49 0.81
CA LEU A 147 -9.71 12.11 0.96
C LEU A 147 -10.62 11.30 1.88
N LEU A 148 -11.12 11.92 2.94
CA LEU A 148 -12.06 11.28 3.86
C LEU A 148 -13.41 10.97 3.20
N GLU A 149 -13.88 11.80 2.26
CA GLU A 149 -15.07 11.48 1.45
C GLU A 149 -14.87 10.20 0.62
N PHE A 150 -13.67 9.99 0.05
CA PHE A 150 -13.37 8.77 -0.69
C PHE A 150 -13.16 7.58 0.24
N ALA A 151 -12.42 7.71 1.33
CA ALA A 151 -12.22 6.65 2.31
C ALA A 151 -13.56 6.13 2.88
N ASP A 152 -14.49 7.03 3.23
CA ASP A 152 -15.83 6.69 3.73
C ASP A 152 -16.74 6.07 2.65
N ALA A 153 -16.61 6.49 1.40
CA ALA A 153 -17.36 5.91 0.30
C ALA A 153 -16.86 4.50 -0.04
N TYR A 154 -15.55 4.31 0.01
CA TYR A 154 -14.84 3.10 -0.39
C TYR A 154 -14.38 2.24 0.80
N ASP A 155 -15.04 2.36 1.95
CA ASP A 155 -14.67 1.63 3.17
C ASP A 155 -14.87 0.10 2.98
N PRO A 156 -13.78 -0.70 3.04
CA PRO A 156 -13.86 -2.16 2.91
C PRO A 156 -14.76 -2.82 3.96
N HIS A 157 -14.89 -2.25 5.16
CA HIS A 157 -15.75 -2.80 6.21
C HIS A 157 -17.25 -2.63 5.89
N GLU A 158 -17.62 -1.49 5.32
CA GLU A 158 -19.00 -1.22 4.93
C GLU A 158 -19.39 -2.01 3.66
N GLN A 159 -18.44 -2.24 2.75
CA GLN A 159 -18.67 -3.01 1.52
C GLN A 159 -18.52 -4.52 1.71
N ASN A 160 -17.82 -4.96 2.76
CA ASN A 160 -17.45 -6.36 3.01
C ASN A 160 -16.65 -6.98 1.83
N GLU A 161 -15.95 -6.15 1.06
CA GLU A 161 -14.94 -6.50 0.07
C GLU A 161 -13.99 -5.32 -0.10
N PHE A 162 -12.77 -5.57 -0.58
CA PHE A 162 -11.87 -4.48 -0.94
C PHE A 162 -12.29 -3.88 -2.29
N PRO A 163 -12.49 -2.55 -2.38
CA PRO A 163 -12.84 -1.92 -3.65
C PRO A 163 -11.66 -1.96 -4.63
N GLU A 164 -11.96 -2.10 -5.92
CA GLU A 164 -10.94 -2.23 -6.97
C GLU A 164 -10.05 -0.97 -7.07
N VAL A 165 -10.57 0.21 -6.74
CA VAL A 165 -9.87 1.50 -6.75
C VAL A 165 -9.18 1.84 -5.42
N GLY A 166 -9.25 0.94 -4.43
CA GLY A 166 -8.73 1.20 -3.09
C GLY A 166 -7.24 1.58 -3.05
N HIS A 167 -6.42 1.09 -4.00
CA HIS A 167 -5.00 1.45 -4.12
C HIS A 167 -4.78 2.92 -4.46
N VAL A 168 -5.61 3.52 -5.34
CA VAL A 168 -5.54 4.96 -5.67
C VAL A 168 -5.80 5.81 -4.42
N ILE A 169 -6.82 5.42 -3.65
CA ILE A 169 -7.22 6.12 -2.44
C ILE A 169 -6.14 5.97 -1.36
N ALA A 170 -5.62 4.75 -1.17
CA ALA A 170 -4.55 4.46 -0.22
C ALA A 170 -3.28 5.27 -0.52
N ASN A 171 -2.88 5.37 -1.80
CA ASN A 171 -1.72 6.15 -2.22
C ASN A 171 -1.87 7.64 -1.87
N ALA A 172 -2.99 8.27 -2.27
CA ALA A 172 -3.24 9.69 -2.00
C ALA A 172 -3.37 10.00 -0.49
N ILE A 173 -3.96 9.08 0.28
CA ILE A 173 -3.97 9.14 1.75
C ILE A 173 -2.54 9.05 2.28
N GLY A 174 -1.74 8.07 1.84
CA GLY A 174 -0.36 7.88 2.25
C GLY A 174 0.49 9.14 2.04
N ARG A 175 0.41 9.77 0.87
CA ARG A 175 1.10 11.05 0.57
C ARG A 175 0.69 12.14 1.56
N SER A 176 -0.61 12.27 1.83
CA SER A 176 -1.14 13.28 2.76
C SER A 176 -0.77 13.00 4.23
N VAL A 177 -0.72 11.73 4.64
CA VAL A 177 -0.23 11.30 5.97
C VAL A 177 1.22 11.75 6.14
N ILE A 178 2.09 11.45 5.17
CA ILE A 178 3.51 11.80 5.22
C ILE A 178 3.69 13.31 5.28
N ARG A 179 3.04 14.06 4.38
CA ARG A 179 3.09 15.52 4.36
C ARG A 179 2.63 16.12 5.69
N THR A 180 1.50 15.68 6.22
CA THR A 180 0.92 16.17 7.48
C THR A 180 1.81 15.84 8.68
N ARG A 181 2.32 14.61 8.78
CA ARG A 181 3.22 14.21 9.87
C ARG A 181 4.49 15.07 9.89
N ARG A 182 5.05 15.41 8.72
CA ARG A 182 6.25 16.25 8.59
C ARG A 182 6.00 17.73 8.91
N SER A 183 4.84 18.27 8.55
CA SER A 183 4.54 19.70 8.67
C SER A 183 3.83 20.09 9.97
N GLU A 184 2.89 19.26 10.42
CA GLU A 184 1.91 19.59 11.48
C GLU A 184 1.97 18.62 12.67
N GLY A 185 2.58 17.44 12.50
CA GLY A 185 2.70 16.41 13.53
C GLY A 185 1.64 15.31 13.39
N VAL A 186 1.65 14.33 14.31
CA VAL A 186 0.74 13.16 14.20
C VAL A 186 -0.71 13.51 14.54
N ASP A 187 -0.93 14.35 15.56
CA ASP A 187 -2.27 14.77 16.00
C ASP A 187 -3.11 15.47 14.90
N ALA A 188 -2.48 15.91 13.82
CA ALA A 188 -3.14 16.56 12.68
C ALA A 188 -3.60 15.57 11.61
N ILE A 189 -3.15 14.31 11.65
CA ILE A 189 -3.60 13.26 10.74
C ILE A 189 -5.02 12.85 11.17
N PRO A 190 -5.99 12.72 10.26
CA PRO A 190 -7.30 12.20 10.63
C PRO A 190 -7.23 10.71 11.00
N ALA A 191 -7.85 10.33 12.13
CA ALA A 191 -7.96 8.93 12.56
C ALA A 191 -8.60 8.04 11.48
N ASP A 192 -9.65 8.54 10.79
CA ASP A 192 -10.35 7.79 9.75
C ASP A 192 -9.45 7.47 8.54
N ALA A 193 -8.45 8.31 8.25
CA ALA A 193 -7.47 8.03 7.19
C ALA A 193 -6.54 6.88 7.58
N LEU A 194 -6.10 6.84 8.86
CA LEU A 194 -5.33 5.72 9.40
C LEU A 194 -6.17 4.44 9.46
N ALA A 195 -7.44 4.54 9.86
CA ALA A 195 -8.35 3.40 9.88
C ALA A 195 -8.51 2.77 8.48
N PHE A 196 -8.65 3.59 7.43
CA PHE A 196 -8.69 3.10 6.06
C PHE A 196 -7.42 2.34 5.66
N LEU A 197 -6.23 2.91 5.89
CA LEU A 197 -4.96 2.24 5.58
C LEU A 197 -4.78 0.94 6.38
N GLY A 198 -5.13 0.96 7.67
CA GLY A 198 -5.00 -0.19 8.55
C GLY A 198 -5.95 -1.35 8.20
N ALA A 199 -7.09 -1.07 7.56
CA ALA A 199 -8.04 -2.11 7.16
C ALA A 199 -7.55 -2.92 5.94
N ILE A 200 -6.72 -2.36 5.07
CA ILE A 200 -6.32 -2.96 3.79
C ILE A 200 -5.79 -4.41 3.94
N PRO A 201 -4.85 -4.70 4.85
CA PRO A 201 -4.28 -6.05 5.00
C PRO A 201 -5.31 -7.11 5.44
N GLU A 202 -6.48 -6.73 5.92
CA GLU A 202 -7.54 -7.68 6.28
C GLU A 202 -8.30 -8.22 5.06
N TYR A 203 -8.20 -7.54 3.90
CA TYR A 203 -9.00 -7.83 2.72
C TYR A 203 -8.20 -8.23 1.48
N VAL A 204 -6.92 -7.83 1.39
CA VAL A 204 -6.06 -8.15 0.25
C VAL A 204 -4.75 -8.78 0.70
N ASP A 205 -4.14 -9.59 -0.16
CA ASP A 205 -2.86 -10.23 0.12
C ASP A 205 -1.66 -9.35 -0.24
N GLU A 206 -0.46 -9.83 0.11
CA GLU A 206 0.81 -9.11 -0.09
C GLU A 206 1.18 -8.81 -1.55
N PHE A 207 0.47 -9.40 -2.53
CA PHE A 207 0.71 -9.16 -3.96
C PHE A 207 -0.20 -8.06 -4.52
N HIS A 208 -1.20 -7.63 -3.76
CA HIS A 208 -2.09 -6.56 -4.16
C HIS A 208 -1.42 -5.19 -3.98
N VAL A 209 -1.53 -4.30 -4.97
CA VAL A 209 -0.89 -2.96 -4.93
C VAL A 209 -1.27 -2.17 -3.68
N ALA A 210 -2.56 -2.20 -3.29
CA ALA A 210 -3.02 -1.51 -2.07
C ALA A 210 -2.33 -2.03 -0.79
N TYR A 211 -1.89 -3.29 -0.73
CA TYR A 211 -1.18 -3.83 0.42
C TYR A 211 0.13 -3.07 0.65
N GLU A 212 0.86 -2.77 -0.42
CA GLU A 212 2.08 -1.95 -0.34
C GLU A 212 1.75 -0.51 0.08
N GLU A 213 0.74 0.13 -0.52
CA GLU A 213 0.32 1.49 -0.14
C GLU A 213 -0.03 1.63 1.35
N SER A 214 -0.57 0.56 1.93
CA SER A 214 -0.96 0.51 3.34
C SER A 214 0.21 0.66 4.31
N TYR A 215 1.46 0.40 3.89
CA TYR A 215 2.63 0.54 4.75
C TYR A 215 2.86 1.97 5.25
N THR A 216 2.28 2.97 4.56
CA THR A 216 2.25 4.35 5.05
C THR A 216 1.55 4.52 6.40
N TYR A 217 0.77 3.52 6.83
CA TYR A 217 0.15 3.45 8.16
C TYR A 217 1.16 3.66 9.31
N GLY A 218 2.41 3.21 9.14
CA GLY A 218 3.47 3.36 10.16
C GLY A 218 3.82 4.82 10.48
N TRP A 219 3.54 5.77 9.57
CA TRP A 219 3.73 7.20 9.82
C TRP A 219 2.81 7.77 10.90
N GLY A 220 1.70 7.07 11.21
CA GLY A 220 0.75 7.43 12.25
C GLY A 220 1.12 6.94 13.65
N ILE A 221 2.32 6.39 13.88
CA ILE A 221 2.73 5.93 15.21
C ILE A 221 2.59 7.05 16.27
N ASP A 222 2.13 6.67 17.47
CA ASP A 222 1.79 7.57 18.60
C ASP A 222 0.58 8.51 18.36
N HIS A 223 -0.31 8.18 17.42
CA HIS A 223 -1.52 8.97 17.17
C HIS A 223 -2.49 8.94 18.38
N PRO A 224 -3.01 10.10 18.85
CA PRO A 224 -3.77 10.18 20.10
C PRO A 224 -5.16 9.54 20.03
N ASP A 225 -5.78 9.55 18.85
CA ASP A 225 -7.16 9.07 18.64
C ASP A 225 -7.23 7.76 17.82
N HIS A 226 -6.07 7.17 17.46
CA HIS A 226 -6.01 5.94 16.64
C HIS A 226 -4.79 5.12 17.03
N SER A 227 -4.98 3.87 17.46
CA SER A 227 -3.85 3.06 17.96
C SER A 227 -3.10 2.37 16.83
N VAL A 228 -2.12 3.07 16.26
CA VAL A 228 -1.15 2.48 15.31
C VAL A 228 -0.21 1.49 16.01
N ALA A 229 -0.11 1.53 17.34
CA ALA A 229 0.66 0.54 18.10
C ALA A 229 -0.08 -0.80 18.25
N ASP A 230 -1.36 -0.78 18.60
CA ASP A 230 -2.12 -2.01 18.88
C ASP A 230 -2.55 -2.74 17.60
N HIS A 231 -2.81 -2.01 16.51
CA HIS A 231 -3.31 -2.61 15.28
C HIS A 231 -2.32 -3.59 14.61
N PRO A 232 -1.03 -3.25 14.42
CA PRO A 232 -0.04 -4.21 13.93
C PRO A 232 0.15 -5.40 14.87
N LEU A 233 0.01 -5.21 16.20
CA LEU A 233 0.06 -6.34 17.14
C LEU A 233 -1.10 -7.32 16.92
N ALA A 234 -2.30 -6.81 16.65
CA ALA A 234 -3.46 -7.65 16.33
C ALA A 234 -3.28 -8.43 15.02
N LEU A 235 -2.58 -7.85 14.04
CA LEU A 235 -2.32 -8.44 12.74
C LEU A 235 -1.02 -9.25 12.65
N ALA A 236 -0.20 -9.29 13.72
CA ALA A 236 1.12 -9.90 13.68
C ALA A 236 1.15 -11.38 13.25
N GLN A 237 0.09 -12.12 13.60
CA GLN A 237 -0.03 -13.52 13.22
C GLN A 237 -0.39 -13.70 11.74
N ASP A 238 -1.37 -12.93 11.27
CA ASP A 238 -1.99 -13.13 9.97
C ASP A 238 -1.27 -12.35 8.87
N GLU A 239 -0.79 -11.14 9.16
CA GLU A 239 -0.17 -10.20 8.21
C GLU A 239 1.26 -9.78 8.61
N PRO A 240 2.20 -10.74 8.75
CA PRO A 240 3.53 -10.45 9.30
C PRO A 240 4.38 -9.55 8.41
N LEU A 241 4.17 -9.53 7.08
CA LEU A 241 4.89 -8.63 6.18
C LEU A 241 4.44 -7.17 6.35
N PHE A 242 3.12 -6.92 6.38
CA PHE A 242 2.58 -5.60 6.71
C PHE A 242 3.11 -5.07 8.03
N VAL A 243 3.11 -5.91 9.08
CA VAL A 243 3.63 -5.52 10.39
C VAL A 243 5.11 -5.19 10.33
N LYS A 244 5.93 -6.01 9.65
CA LYS A 244 7.36 -5.75 9.47
C LYS A 244 7.60 -4.37 8.83
N VAL A 245 6.97 -4.09 7.69
CA VAL A 245 7.24 -2.86 6.91
C VAL A 245 6.67 -1.62 7.59
N THR A 246 5.46 -1.73 8.18
CA THR A 246 4.86 -0.68 9.00
C THR A 246 5.76 -0.32 10.18
N LEU A 247 6.33 -1.32 10.87
CA LEU A 247 7.22 -1.10 11.99
C LEU A 247 8.53 -0.44 11.57
N ASN A 248 9.13 -0.88 10.46
CA ASN A 248 10.31 -0.22 9.89
C ASN A 248 10.04 1.27 9.63
N THR A 249 8.91 1.57 8.98
CA THR A 249 8.47 2.95 8.72
C THR A 249 8.30 3.74 10.03
N ALA A 250 7.68 3.13 11.06
CA ALA A 250 7.51 3.77 12.36
C ALA A 250 8.85 4.14 13.02
N PHE A 251 9.90 3.31 12.91
CA PHE A 251 11.23 3.62 13.46
C PHE A 251 11.87 4.86 12.82
N TYR A 252 11.64 5.11 11.53
CA TYR A 252 12.12 6.34 10.88
C TYR A 252 11.42 7.60 11.40
N VAL A 253 10.19 7.45 11.92
CA VAL A 253 9.33 8.56 12.30
C VAL A 253 9.39 8.84 13.80
N ASP A 254 9.32 7.80 14.63
CA ASP A 254 9.44 7.86 16.09
C ASP A 254 10.03 6.55 16.64
N GLN A 255 11.34 6.56 16.90
CA GLN A 255 12.08 5.37 17.33
C GLN A 255 11.62 4.83 18.68
N HIS A 256 11.20 5.69 19.61
CA HIS A 256 10.82 5.28 20.97
C HIS A 256 9.43 4.66 20.97
N ALA A 257 8.47 5.27 20.27
CA ALA A 257 7.14 4.69 20.12
C ALA A 257 7.16 3.38 19.31
N ALA A 258 8.00 3.30 18.27
CA ALA A 258 8.19 2.06 17.50
C ALA A 258 8.85 0.95 18.33
N LEU A 259 9.81 1.29 19.20
CA LEU A 259 10.49 0.32 20.08
C LEU A 259 9.51 -0.39 21.02
N ASP A 260 8.51 0.31 21.57
CA ASP A 260 7.51 -0.28 22.45
C ASP A 260 6.68 -1.38 21.72
N VAL A 261 6.31 -1.13 20.46
CA VAL A 261 5.62 -2.10 19.60
C VAL A 261 6.55 -3.27 19.28
N PHE A 262 7.78 -2.97 18.86
CA PHE A 262 8.80 -3.96 18.52
C PHE A 262 9.09 -4.93 19.67
N GLU A 263 9.29 -4.39 20.88
CA GLU A 263 9.54 -5.19 22.08
C GLU A 263 8.39 -6.17 22.33
N THR A 264 7.15 -5.74 22.16
CA THR A 264 5.98 -6.61 22.29
C THR A 264 5.97 -7.69 21.21
N LEU A 265 6.21 -7.34 19.95
CA LEU A 265 6.23 -8.29 18.82
C LEU A 265 7.24 -9.43 19.00
N VAL A 266 8.44 -9.13 19.54
CA VAL A 266 9.52 -10.12 19.65
C VAL A 266 9.54 -10.87 20.97
N THR A 267 8.78 -10.43 21.98
CA THR A 267 8.74 -11.07 23.31
C THR A 267 7.42 -11.76 23.63
N ASP A 268 6.33 -11.44 22.93
CA ASP A 268 5.05 -12.10 23.14
C ASP A 268 5.07 -13.52 22.55
N GLU A 269 5.05 -14.53 23.42
CA GLU A 269 4.99 -15.94 23.03
C GLU A 269 3.73 -16.28 22.19
N ALA A 270 2.66 -15.47 22.29
CA ALA A 270 1.48 -15.61 21.46
C ALA A 270 1.75 -15.22 20.00
N ILE A 271 2.80 -14.46 19.71
CA ILE A 271 3.25 -14.04 18.38
C ILE A 271 4.47 -14.90 18.00
N SER A 272 4.22 -16.18 17.75
CA SER A 272 5.26 -17.18 17.43
C SER A 272 4.87 -18.03 16.24
N GLY A 273 5.86 -18.67 15.60
CA GLY A 273 5.68 -19.51 14.42
C GLY A 273 6.62 -19.14 13.29
N THR A 274 6.33 -19.66 12.11
CA THR A 274 7.07 -19.36 10.89
C THR A 274 6.18 -18.67 9.86
N HIS A 275 6.78 -17.79 9.07
CA HIS A 275 6.17 -17.20 7.89
C HIS A 275 6.86 -17.78 6.65
N THR A 276 6.07 -18.22 5.66
CA THR A 276 6.60 -18.77 4.42
C THR A 276 6.58 -17.72 3.34
N ARG A 277 7.75 -17.38 2.81
CA ARG A 277 7.90 -16.45 1.68
C ARG A 277 8.85 -17.02 0.65
N PHE A 278 8.46 -17.00 -0.62
CA PHE A 278 9.23 -17.56 -1.74
C PHE A 278 9.73 -19.00 -1.49
N GLY A 279 8.90 -19.84 -0.84
CA GLY A 279 9.21 -21.23 -0.54
C GLY A 279 10.20 -21.45 0.62
N ARG A 280 10.56 -20.41 1.38
CA ARG A 280 11.39 -20.51 2.60
C ARG A 280 10.57 -20.16 3.83
N GLU A 281 10.68 -20.99 4.86
CA GLU A 281 10.17 -20.68 6.20
C GLU A 281 11.18 -19.79 6.94
N ILE A 282 10.70 -18.68 7.48
CA ILE A 282 11.46 -17.73 8.32
C ILE A 282 10.78 -17.71 9.68
N ASP A 283 11.56 -17.75 10.78
CA ASP A 283 11.00 -17.56 12.12
C ASP A 283 10.39 -16.16 12.23
N ARG A 284 9.20 -16.04 12.83
CA ARG A 284 8.52 -14.74 12.88
C ARG A 284 9.29 -13.71 13.72
N THR A 285 9.97 -14.15 14.78
CA THR A 285 10.82 -13.26 15.59
C THR A 285 11.95 -12.71 14.72
N GLU A 286 12.63 -13.60 13.98
CA GLU A 286 13.68 -13.23 13.03
C GLU A 286 13.17 -12.25 11.97
N LEU A 287 11.96 -12.48 11.44
CA LEU A 287 11.32 -11.58 10.48
C LEU A 287 11.14 -10.16 11.06
N TYR A 288 10.69 -10.01 12.30
CA TYR A 288 10.53 -8.69 12.90
C TYR A 288 11.85 -8.00 13.21
N PHE A 289 12.91 -8.74 13.54
CA PHE A 289 14.26 -8.15 13.63
C PHE A 289 14.75 -7.58 12.30
N GLN A 290 14.27 -8.08 11.15
CA GLN A 290 14.59 -7.45 9.86
C GLN A 290 14.05 -6.01 9.76
N ALA A 291 12.97 -5.66 10.47
CA ALA A 291 12.43 -4.29 10.47
C ALA A 291 13.44 -3.26 11.05
N VAL A 292 14.30 -3.69 11.97
CA VAL A 292 15.34 -2.84 12.57
C VAL A 292 16.72 -3.02 11.94
N ALA A 293 16.95 -4.12 11.23
CA ALA A 293 18.18 -4.36 10.49
C ALA A 293 18.41 -3.30 9.40
N ASP A 294 17.32 -2.90 8.74
CA ASP A 294 17.34 -1.93 7.65
C ASP A 294 17.67 -0.50 8.11
N LEU A 295 17.49 -0.17 9.40
CA LEU A 295 17.74 1.18 9.93
C LEU A 295 19.19 1.64 9.81
N GLU A 296 20.12 0.68 9.84
CA GLU A 296 21.53 0.98 9.66
C GLU A 296 21.94 0.87 8.19
N THR A 297 21.13 0.32 7.27
CA THR A 297 21.53 0.05 5.89
C THR A 297 21.27 1.23 4.96
N GLU A 298 22.35 1.95 4.59
CA GLU A 298 22.30 3.25 3.90
C GLU A 298 21.61 3.24 2.52
N GLN A 299 21.26 2.08 1.96
CA GLN A 299 20.98 1.92 0.53
C GLN A 299 19.72 1.11 0.20
N LEU A 300 18.99 0.58 1.19
CA LEU A 300 17.96 -0.42 0.88
C LEU A 300 16.53 0.06 1.05
N LEU A 301 16.12 0.54 2.23
CA LEU A 301 14.71 0.88 2.48
C LEU A 301 14.64 2.06 3.48
N GLY A 302 14.37 3.26 2.97
CA GLY A 302 13.94 4.39 3.80
C GLY A 302 12.52 4.14 4.35
N PRO A 303 11.91 5.10 5.07
CA PRO A 303 10.50 4.96 5.43
C PRO A 303 9.68 4.74 4.17
N HIS A 304 8.68 3.87 4.23
CA HIS A 304 7.85 3.60 3.06
C HIS A 304 7.15 4.90 2.61
N ALA A 305 7.13 5.09 1.30
CA ALA A 305 6.48 6.19 0.63
C ALA A 305 5.71 5.64 -0.59
N PRO A 306 4.53 6.21 -0.89
CA PRO A 306 3.74 5.76 -2.03
C PRO A 306 4.54 5.86 -3.34
N PRO A 307 4.40 4.90 -4.26
CA PRO A 307 4.97 4.98 -5.60
C PRO A 307 4.40 6.19 -6.35
N TYR A 308 5.16 6.62 -7.36
CA TYR A 308 4.85 7.76 -8.24
C TYR A 308 4.75 9.11 -7.51
N TRP A 309 5.31 9.21 -6.29
CA TRP A 309 5.33 10.45 -5.54
C TRP A 309 6.72 11.08 -5.56
N ASP A 310 6.89 12.14 -6.36
CA ASP A 310 8.18 12.81 -6.59
C ASP A 310 8.84 13.41 -5.32
N GLU A 311 8.08 13.61 -4.24
CA GLU A 311 8.64 14.13 -2.98
C GLU A 311 9.25 13.03 -2.08
N ASP A 312 9.19 11.76 -2.47
CA ASP A 312 9.79 10.66 -1.70
C ASP A 312 11.32 10.78 -1.58
N ASP A 313 11.96 11.39 -2.58
CA ASP A 313 13.39 11.68 -2.61
C ASP A 313 13.83 12.63 -1.48
N ASP A 314 12.92 13.42 -0.92
CA ASP A 314 13.17 14.31 0.22
C ASP A 314 13.07 13.60 1.58
N LEU A 315 12.73 12.31 1.59
CA LEU A 315 12.63 11.52 2.82
C LEU A 315 14.01 11.04 3.29
N PRO A 316 14.23 10.97 4.62
CA PRO A 316 15.50 10.46 5.16
C PRO A 316 15.66 8.98 4.79
N ARG A 317 16.61 8.68 3.88
CA ARG A 317 16.98 7.30 3.53
C ARG A 317 17.86 6.63 4.60
N VAL A 318 18.36 7.40 5.58
CA VAL A 318 19.18 6.94 6.70
C VAL A 318 18.76 7.69 7.95
N VAL A 319 18.64 6.99 9.07
CA VAL A 319 18.36 7.57 10.38
C VAL A 319 19.52 7.31 11.34
N ASP A 320 19.82 8.28 12.20
CA ASP A 320 20.72 8.05 13.34
C ASP A 320 19.92 7.36 14.44
N VAL A 321 20.22 6.08 14.68
CA VAL A 321 19.53 5.29 15.71
C VAL A 321 19.97 5.77 17.08
N ASP A 322 19.02 6.18 17.92
CA ASP A 322 19.25 6.58 19.29
C ASP A 322 20.04 5.48 20.02
N PRO A 323 21.18 5.80 20.68
CA PRO A 323 21.99 4.79 21.36
C PRO A 323 21.22 3.95 22.38
N ASP A 324 20.23 4.52 23.07
CA ASP A 324 19.42 3.79 24.05
C ASP A 324 18.45 2.83 23.36
N VAL A 325 17.86 3.24 22.23
CA VAL A 325 17.01 2.38 21.38
C VAL A 325 17.83 1.24 20.80
N LYS A 326 19.00 1.56 20.23
CA LYS A 326 19.93 0.56 19.69
C LYS A 326 20.35 -0.47 20.74
N GLN A 327 20.72 -0.01 21.92
CA GLN A 327 21.10 -0.92 23.01
C GLN A 327 19.92 -1.82 23.39
N ARG A 328 18.69 -1.30 23.46
CA ARG A 328 17.52 -2.13 23.78
C ARG A 328 17.25 -3.17 22.69
N ILE A 329 17.35 -2.83 21.41
CA ILE A 329 17.21 -3.78 20.30
C ILE A 329 18.28 -4.89 20.41
N GLN A 330 19.52 -4.55 20.74
CA GLN A 330 20.59 -5.53 20.94
C GLN A 330 20.32 -6.47 22.11
N ASP A 331 19.82 -5.93 23.22
CA ASP A 331 19.43 -6.74 24.39
C ASP A 331 18.29 -7.71 24.02
N LEU A 332 17.27 -7.24 23.27
CA LEU A 332 16.18 -8.07 22.77
C LEU A 332 16.68 -9.19 21.84
N ALA A 333 17.63 -8.90 20.94
CA ALA A 333 18.20 -9.90 20.03
C ALA A 333 18.93 -11.02 20.78
N LEU A 334 19.59 -10.68 21.90
CA LEU A 334 20.22 -11.65 22.80
C LEU A 334 19.20 -12.42 23.64
N GLU A 335 18.17 -11.75 24.15
CA GLU A 335 17.10 -12.36 24.97
C GLU A 335 16.28 -13.39 24.18
N THR A 336 16.02 -13.11 22.91
CA THR A 336 15.24 -13.96 21.99
C THR A 336 16.08 -15.00 21.26
N GLY A 337 17.41 -14.93 21.35
CA GLY A 337 18.35 -15.87 20.71
C GLY A 337 18.55 -15.62 19.21
N VAL A 338 17.98 -14.57 18.63
CA VAL A 338 18.20 -14.19 17.22
C VAL A 338 19.67 -13.88 16.97
N ALA A 339 20.36 -13.31 17.97
CA ALA A 339 21.79 -13.02 17.89
C ALA A 339 22.73 -14.24 18.08
N ASP A 340 22.21 -15.45 18.35
CA ASP A 340 23.06 -16.63 18.58
C ASP A 340 23.83 -17.08 17.32
N SER A 341 23.35 -16.67 16.14
CA SER A 341 23.90 -17.04 14.84
C SER A 341 24.87 -16.00 14.25
N VAL A 342 24.94 -14.80 14.82
CA VAL A 342 25.79 -13.69 14.34
C VAL A 342 27.12 -13.60 15.10
N SER A 343 28.08 -12.87 14.53
CA SER A 343 29.43 -12.74 15.12
C SER A 343 29.41 -11.92 16.41
N ALA A 344 30.47 -11.98 17.24
CA ALA A 344 30.50 -11.22 18.51
C ALA A 344 30.55 -9.68 18.35
N ASP A 345 30.93 -9.18 17.18
CA ASP A 345 31.06 -7.74 16.86
C ASP A 345 29.95 -7.28 15.89
N TRP A 346 28.75 -7.86 16.00
CA TRP A 346 27.62 -7.64 15.10
C TRP A 346 26.95 -6.25 15.28
N SER A 347 26.29 -5.81 14.21
CA SER A 347 25.53 -4.57 14.04
C SER A 347 24.08 -4.87 13.67
N LEU A 348 23.16 -3.90 13.71
CA LEU A 348 21.75 -4.20 13.40
C LEU A 348 21.59 -4.79 12.00
N ARG A 349 22.43 -4.37 11.04
CA ARG A 349 22.48 -4.93 9.68
C ARG A 349 22.67 -6.44 9.64
N ASP A 350 23.43 -7.00 10.59
CA ASP A 350 23.72 -8.44 10.64
C ASP A 350 22.49 -9.27 11.07
N LEU A 351 21.42 -8.62 11.52
CA LEU A 351 20.13 -9.27 11.80
C LEU A 351 19.30 -9.48 10.53
N ASP A 352 19.71 -8.93 9.39
CA ASP A 352 19.06 -9.23 8.12
C ASP A 352 19.48 -10.62 7.62
N SER A 353 18.52 -11.55 7.63
CA SER A 353 18.67 -12.88 7.05
C SER A 353 18.10 -13.00 5.65
N SER A 354 17.67 -11.89 5.05
CA SER A 354 17.03 -11.83 3.74
C SER A 354 17.99 -12.19 2.60
N LEU A 355 17.41 -12.70 1.51
CA LEU A 355 18.12 -12.99 0.26
C LEU A 355 18.74 -11.74 -0.38
N LEU A 356 18.21 -10.55 -0.08
CA LEU A 356 18.74 -9.30 -0.64
C LEU A 356 20.17 -9.07 -0.16
N SER A 357 20.47 -9.27 1.13
CA SER A 357 21.85 -9.15 1.63
C SER A 357 22.83 -10.09 0.93
N GLY A 358 22.42 -11.33 0.59
CA GLY A 358 23.28 -12.28 -0.15
C GLY A 358 23.44 -11.96 -1.65
N ILE A 359 22.39 -11.47 -2.31
CA ILE A 359 22.43 -11.07 -3.72
C ILE A 359 23.19 -9.74 -3.89
N LEU A 360 23.08 -8.85 -2.92
CA LEU A 360 23.71 -7.53 -2.94
C LEU A 360 25.21 -7.58 -2.60
N ASP A 361 25.65 -8.45 -1.69
CA ASP A 361 27.07 -8.70 -1.45
C ASP A 361 27.77 -9.22 -2.73
N GLU A 362 27.11 -10.09 -3.51
CA GLU A 362 27.61 -10.53 -4.82
C GLU A 362 27.63 -9.39 -5.87
N MET A 363 26.72 -8.42 -5.76
CA MET A 363 26.66 -7.25 -6.66
C MET A 363 27.65 -6.15 -6.28
N SER A 364 27.99 -5.96 -5.00
CA SER A 364 29.01 -5.00 -4.56
C SER A 364 30.43 -5.49 -4.86
N ASP A 365 30.71 -6.78 -4.65
CA ASP A 365 32.02 -7.39 -4.99
C ASP A 365 32.31 -7.36 -6.50
N SER A 366 31.26 -7.32 -7.32
CA SER A 366 31.38 -7.21 -8.78
C SER A 366 31.74 -5.79 -9.27
N ARG A 367 31.56 -4.75 -8.44
CA ARG A 367 31.83 -3.35 -8.80
C ARG A 367 33.24 -2.86 -8.43
N ASP A 368 33.89 -3.48 -7.45
CA ASP A 368 35.28 -3.16 -7.08
C ASP A 368 36.34 -3.97 -7.85
N GLY A 369 35.89 -4.85 -8.75
CA GLY A 369 36.74 -5.78 -9.51
C GLY A 369 36.89 -5.51 -11.02
N SER A 370 36.52 -4.33 -11.53
CA SER A 370 36.65 -3.99 -12.98
C SER A 370 37.52 -2.78 -13.29
#